data_AF-A0A8D9FI40-F1
#
_entry.id   AF-A0A8D9FI40-F1
#
_cell.length_a   1.000
_cell.length_b   1.000
_cell.length_c   1.000
_cell.angle_alpha   90.00
_cell.angle_beta   90.00
_cell.angle_gamma   90.00
#
_symmetry.space_group_name_H-M   'P 1'
#
loop_
_entity.id
_entity.type
_entity.pdbx_description
1 polymer ?
#
loop_
_entity_poly.entity_id
_entity_poly.type
_entity_poly.pdbx_seq_one_letter_code
_entity_poly.pdbx_strand_id
1 'polypeptide(L)'
;MKKKDRYYTLHEITGMIIECAKPGKFTVKEIQPSDVYYFKNWWSKYYKNHTVSNESANKPRSEKTMFAISTLYHFVYDSQIRGYITAYEQINGLVHHTFQMAVVNLGVNPIIMPQNSKHSLSEGKSTDQAS
;
A
#
# COMPACT_ATOMS: atom_id res chain seq x y z
N MET A 1 -25.15 20.71 -25.28
CA MET A 1 -24.01 20.79 -24.35
C MET A 1 -22.99 19.73 -24.77
N LYS A 2 -21.89 20.10 -25.44
CA LYS A 2 -20.88 19.13 -25.91
C LYS A 2 -20.12 18.57 -24.70
N LYS A 3 -20.18 17.26 -24.47
CA LYS A 3 -19.28 16.57 -23.53
C LYS A 3 -17.85 16.78 -24.06
N LYS A 4 -17.06 17.59 -23.35
CA LYS A 4 -15.62 17.69 -23.60
C LYS A 4 -14.98 16.50 -22.89
N ASP A 5 -14.18 15.72 -23.61
CA ASP A 5 -13.25 14.80 -22.99
C ASP A 5 -12.30 15.64 -22.12
N ARG A 6 -12.21 15.29 -20.84
CA ARG A 6 -11.33 15.95 -19.88
C ARG A 6 -10.13 15.06 -19.67
N TYR A 7 -8.94 15.63 -19.83
CA TYR A 7 -7.71 14.99 -19.38
C TYR A 7 -7.59 15.21 -17.88
N TYR A 8 -7.42 14.12 -17.14
CA TYR A 8 -7.22 14.15 -15.70
C TYR A 8 -5.77 13.76 -15.40
N THR A 9 -5.16 14.48 -14.48
CA THR A 9 -3.92 14.05 -13.84
C THR A 9 -4.18 12.83 -12.95
N LEU A 10 -3.13 12.07 -12.65
CA LEU A 10 -3.22 10.94 -11.72
C LEU A 10 -3.82 11.37 -10.37
N HIS A 11 -3.42 12.54 -9.87
CA HIS A 11 -3.92 13.11 -8.62
C HIS A 11 -5.42 13.42 -8.65
N GLU A 12 -5.94 13.91 -9.78
CA GLU A 12 -7.39 14.17 -9.93
C GLU A 12 -8.17 12.85 -10.01
N ILE A 13 -7.61 11.82 -10.66
CA ILE A 13 -8.24 10.49 -10.72
C ILE A 13 -8.27 9.86 -9.32
N THR A 14 -7.16 9.87 -8.58
CA THR A 14 -7.11 9.35 -7.20
C THR A 14 -8.03 10.13 -6.28
N GLY A 15 -8.09 11.46 -6.41
CA GLY A 15 -9.02 12.32 -5.68
C GLY A 15 -10.48 11.88 -5.87
N MET A 16 -10.92 11.71 -7.13
CA MET A 16 -12.28 11.23 -7.43
C MET A 16 -12.56 9.85 -6.84
N ILE A 17 -11.58 8.93 -6.87
CA ILE A 17 -11.72 7.59 -6.29
C ILE A 17 -11.83 7.67 -4.76
N ILE A 18 -11.01 8.50 -4.11
CA ILE A 18 -11.04 8.72 -2.66
C ILE A 18 -12.37 9.32 -2.22
N GLU A 19 -12.90 10.30 -2.95
CA GLU A 19 -14.21 10.89 -2.69
C GLU A 19 -15.35 9.88 -2.83
N CYS A 20 -15.24 8.94 -3.79
CA CYS A 20 -16.19 7.86 -3.98
C CYS A 20 -16.07 6.75 -2.93
N ALA A 21 -14.95 6.67 -2.20
CA ALA A 21 -14.72 5.66 -1.18
C ALA A 21 -15.62 5.92 0.03
N LYS A 22 -16.72 5.16 0.13
CA LYS A 22 -17.67 5.29 1.25
C LYS A 22 -16.98 4.94 2.57
N PRO A 23 -17.06 5.82 3.60
CA PRO A 23 -16.54 5.51 4.93
C PRO A 23 -17.07 4.16 5.42
N GLY A 24 -16.16 3.28 5.85
CA GLY A 24 -16.51 1.96 6.39
C GLY A 24 -16.60 0.81 5.38
N LYS A 25 -16.42 1.03 4.07
CA LYS A 25 -16.32 -0.07 3.08
C LYS A 25 -14.89 -0.41 2.68
N PHE A 26 -14.12 0.60 2.25
CA PHE A 26 -12.71 0.46 1.89
C PHE A 26 -12.02 1.81 2.01
N THR A 27 -10.71 1.80 2.24
CA THR A 27 -9.89 3.00 2.37
C THR A 27 -8.97 3.11 1.17
N VAL A 28 -8.96 4.27 0.52
CA VAL A 28 -8.06 4.57 -0.60
C VAL A 28 -7.04 5.59 -0.12
N LYS A 29 -5.75 5.32 -0.33
CA LYS A 29 -4.65 6.25 -0.02
C LYS A 29 -3.79 6.42 -1.28
N GLU A 30 -3.62 7.66 -1.72
CA GLU A 30 -2.60 8.00 -2.70
C GLU A 30 -1.21 7.96 -2.04
N ILE A 31 -0.30 7.19 -2.64
CA ILE A 31 1.05 6.99 -2.11
C ILE A 31 1.90 8.22 -2.42
N GLN A 32 2.49 8.80 -1.38
CA GLN A 32 3.41 9.93 -1.50
C GLN A 32 4.85 9.44 -1.69
N PRO A 33 5.75 10.24 -2.30
CA PRO A 33 7.16 9.87 -2.43
C PRO A 33 7.83 9.52 -1.09
N SER A 34 7.41 10.15 0.01
CA SER A 34 7.86 9.81 1.36
C SER A 34 7.43 8.40 1.78
N ASP A 35 6.23 7.94 1.42
CA ASP A 35 5.75 6.59 1.72
C ASP A 35 6.62 5.54 1.01
N VAL A 36 7.12 5.86 -0.20
CA VAL A 36 8.05 5.03 -0.98
C VAL A 36 9.46 5.06 -0.35
N TYR A 37 9.95 6.24 0.02
CA TYR A 37 11.27 6.38 0.65
C TYR A 37 11.37 5.59 1.96
N TYR A 38 10.33 5.67 2.80
CA TYR A 38 10.26 4.96 4.06
C TYR A 38 9.73 3.53 3.94
N PHE A 39 9.38 3.07 2.74
CA PHE A 39 8.80 1.76 2.49
C PHE A 39 9.61 0.66 3.18
N LYS A 40 10.93 0.65 3.00
CA LYS A 40 11.85 -0.34 3.61
C LYS A 40 11.80 -0.39 5.15
N ASN A 41 11.42 0.70 5.80
CA ASN A 41 11.43 0.82 7.27
C ASN A 41 10.14 0.34 7.91
N TRP A 42 9.00 0.43 7.21
CA TRP A 42 7.71 0.01 7.74
C TRP A 42 7.23 -1.32 7.14
N TRP A 43 7.55 -1.64 5.88
CA TRP A 43 6.97 -2.80 5.22
C TRP A 43 7.30 -4.13 5.93
N SER A 44 8.53 -4.31 6.43
CA SER A 44 8.96 -5.53 7.14
C SER A 44 8.22 -5.75 8.45
N LYS A 45 7.60 -4.70 9.00
CA LYS A 45 6.72 -4.79 10.16
C LYS A 45 5.36 -5.41 9.84
N TYR A 46 4.95 -5.41 8.57
CA TYR A 46 3.63 -5.90 8.14
C TYR A 46 3.73 -7.09 7.18
N TYR A 47 4.79 -7.17 6.39
CA TYR A 47 5.01 -8.18 5.36
C TYR A 47 6.26 -8.99 5.67
N LYS A 48 6.15 -10.30 5.54
CA LYS A 48 7.28 -11.20 5.79
C LYS A 48 8.15 -11.23 4.53
N ASN A 49 9.46 -11.08 4.73
CA ASN A 49 10.43 -11.20 3.63
C ASN A 49 10.31 -12.60 3.02
N HIS A 50 10.22 -12.68 1.69
CA HIS A 50 10.19 -13.95 0.95
C HIS A 50 9.04 -14.89 1.33
N THR A 51 7.84 -14.36 1.56
CA THR A 51 6.62 -15.19 1.72
C THR A 51 6.31 -15.92 0.41
N VAL A 52 6.02 -17.21 0.52
CA VAL A 52 5.48 -18.02 -0.58
C VAL A 52 3.96 -17.82 -0.61
N SER A 53 3.37 -17.71 -1.80
CA SER A 53 1.92 -17.61 -1.91
C SER A 53 1.24 -18.87 -1.38
N ASN A 54 0.04 -18.73 -0.83
CA ASN A 54 -0.72 -19.84 -0.28
C ASN A 54 -1.00 -20.90 -1.37
N GLU A 55 -1.26 -20.48 -2.61
CA GLU A 55 -1.57 -21.36 -3.74
C GLU A 55 -0.37 -22.19 -4.21
N SER A 56 0.85 -21.73 -3.92
CA SER A 56 2.10 -22.38 -4.35
C SER A 56 2.90 -22.98 -3.18
N ALA A 57 2.39 -22.89 -1.95
CA ALA A 57 3.09 -23.33 -0.74
C ALA A 57 3.58 -24.78 -0.80
N ASN A 58 2.74 -25.66 -1.36
CA ASN A 58 2.98 -27.10 -1.48
C ASN A 58 3.70 -27.51 -2.78
N LYS A 59 4.02 -26.55 -3.66
CA LYS A 59 4.69 -26.83 -4.93
C LYS A 59 6.21 -26.94 -4.77
N PRO A 60 6.91 -27.60 -5.72
CA PRO A 60 8.38 -27.58 -5.78
C PRO A 60 8.93 -26.16 -5.83
N ARG A 61 10.16 -25.95 -5.35
CA ARG A 61 10.78 -24.62 -5.22
C ARG A 61 10.77 -23.80 -6.52
N SER A 62 10.91 -24.44 -7.68
CA SER A 62 10.88 -23.81 -9.01
C SER A 62 9.50 -23.25 -9.39
N GLU A 63 8.44 -23.73 -8.77
CA GLU A 63 7.05 -23.35 -9.04
C GLU A 63 6.44 -22.52 -7.90
N LYS A 64 7.25 -22.14 -6.91
CA LYS A 64 6.80 -21.30 -5.81
C LYS A 64 6.68 -19.86 -6.28
N THR A 65 5.49 -19.32 -6.14
CA THR A 65 5.24 -17.89 -6.33
C THR A 65 5.71 -17.16 -5.09
N MET A 66 6.73 -16.33 -5.24
CA MET A 66 7.30 -15.54 -4.15
C MET A 66 6.66 -14.17 -4.09
N PHE A 67 6.46 -13.65 -2.89
CA PHE A 67 6.06 -12.27 -2.68
C PHE A 67 7.17 -11.32 -3.14
N ALA A 68 6.92 -10.60 -4.22
CA ALA A 68 7.84 -9.63 -4.79
C ALA A 68 7.12 -8.29 -4.97
N ILE A 69 7.22 -7.41 -3.96
CA ILE A 69 6.53 -6.11 -3.93
C ILE A 69 6.73 -5.28 -5.21
N SER A 70 7.91 -5.36 -5.83
CA SER A 70 8.24 -4.63 -7.06
C SER A 70 7.44 -5.07 -8.30
N THR A 71 6.76 -6.21 -8.23
CA THR A 71 5.96 -6.79 -9.33
C THR A 71 4.46 -6.66 -9.10
N LEU A 72 4.05 -6.18 -7.92
CA LEU A 72 2.66 -6.16 -7.48
C LEU A 72 2.15 -4.71 -7.48
N TYR A 73 1.01 -4.49 -8.11
CA TYR A 73 0.45 -3.16 -8.36
C TYR A 73 -0.83 -2.88 -7.58
N HIS A 74 -1.47 -3.91 -7.03
CA HIS A 74 -2.70 -3.77 -6.28
C HIS A 74 -2.74 -4.79 -5.14
N PHE A 75 -3.17 -4.33 -3.97
CA PHE A 75 -3.29 -5.12 -2.75
C PHE A 75 -4.69 -4.95 -2.18
N VAL A 76 -5.34 -6.06 -1.87
CA VAL A 76 -6.65 -6.10 -1.22
C VAL A 76 -6.48 -6.78 0.12
N TYR A 77 -6.95 -6.09 1.16
CA TYR A 77 -7.06 -6.64 2.52
C TYR A 77 -8.53 -6.79 2.88
N ASP A 78 -8.94 -8.00 3.22
CA ASP A 78 -10.27 -8.28 3.75
C ASP A 78 -10.21 -8.36 5.27
N SER A 79 -10.95 -7.48 5.94
CA SER A 79 -11.04 -7.45 7.40
C SER A 79 -11.70 -8.70 8.02
N GLN A 80 -12.47 -9.46 7.23
CA GLN A 80 -13.06 -10.74 7.63
C GLN A 80 -12.02 -11.87 7.61
N ILE A 81 -11.04 -11.81 6.71
CA ILE A 81 -9.98 -12.81 6.53
C ILE A 81 -8.65 -12.21 6.99
N ARG A 82 -8.55 -12.00 8.31
CA ARG A 82 -7.39 -11.33 8.93
C ARG A 82 -6.09 -12.09 8.69
N GLY A 83 -5.00 -11.33 8.55
CA GLY A 83 -3.65 -11.88 8.39
C GLY A 83 -3.29 -12.29 6.96
N TYR A 84 -4.16 -12.02 5.99
CA TYR A 84 -3.92 -12.32 4.58
C TYR A 84 -4.12 -11.08 3.73
N ILE A 85 -3.35 -11.01 2.64
CA ILE A 85 -3.53 -10.04 1.57
C ILE A 85 -3.63 -10.78 0.24
N THR A 86 -4.51 -10.30 -0.62
CA THR A 86 -4.53 -10.68 -2.03
C THR A 86 -3.77 -9.63 -2.81
N ALA A 87 -2.76 -10.05 -3.56
CA ALA A 87 -1.95 -9.15 -4.37
C ALA A 87 -2.05 -9.50 -5.86
N TYR A 88 -2.03 -8.46 -6.69
CA TYR A 88 -2.22 -8.53 -8.12
C TYR A 88 -1.04 -7.91 -8.86
N GLU A 89 -0.60 -8.54 -9.95
CA GLU A 89 0.42 -8.00 -10.86
C GLU A 89 -0.12 -6.83 -11.72
N GLN A 90 -1.43 -6.66 -11.78
CA GLN A 90 -2.09 -5.57 -12.50
C GLN A 90 -3.25 -5.02 -11.66
N ILE A 91 -3.55 -3.74 -11.80
CA ILE A 91 -4.72 -3.13 -11.13
C ILE A 91 -5.99 -3.83 -11.65
N ASN A 92 -6.80 -4.39 -10.74
CA ASN A 92 -7.95 -5.23 -11.06
C ASN A 92 -7.63 -6.41 -12.02
N GLY A 93 -6.40 -6.92 -11.98
CA GLY A 93 -5.99 -8.04 -12.80
C GLY A 93 -6.75 -9.33 -12.47
N LEU A 94 -6.82 -10.24 -13.44
CA LEU A 94 -7.40 -11.57 -13.21
C LEU A 94 -6.46 -12.46 -12.36
N VAL A 95 -5.16 -12.36 -12.63
CA VAL A 95 -4.12 -13.12 -11.93
C VAL A 95 -3.82 -12.45 -10.60
N HIS A 96 -3.93 -13.23 -9.52
CA HIS A 96 -3.65 -12.79 -8.18
C HIS A 96 -3.16 -13.94 -7.31
N HIS A 97 -2.49 -13.58 -6.24
CA HIS A 97 -1.93 -14.52 -5.28
C HIS A 97 -2.18 -14.05 -3.86
N THR A 98 -2.44 -15.00 -2.97
CA THR A 98 -2.71 -14.75 -1.56
C THR A 98 -1.45 -14.97 -0.76
N PHE A 99 -1.12 -14.03 0.10
CA PHE A 99 0.06 -14.10 0.95
C PHE A 99 -0.31 -13.89 2.40
N GLN A 100 0.28 -14.71 3.28
CA GLN A 100 0.18 -14.52 4.71
C GLN A 100 1.08 -13.35 5.15
N MET A 101 0.50 -12.43 5.93
CA MET A 101 1.21 -11.30 6.52
C MET A 101 2.13 -11.77 7.67
N ALA A 102 3.20 -11.02 7.93
CA ALA A 102 4.15 -11.36 9.01
C ALA A 102 3.49 -11.32 10.39
N VAL A 103 2.59 -10.36 10.59
CA VAL A 103 1.92 -10.15 11.87
C VAL A 103 0.65 -10.98 11.89
N VAL A 104 0.78 -12.22 12.36
CA VAL A 104 -0.35 -13.12 12.65
C VAL A 104 -0.85 -12.93 14.08
N ASN A 105 -0.19 -12.12 14.92
CA ASN A 105 -0.61 -11.86 16.31
C ASN A 105 -1.77 -10.85 16.41
N LEU A 106 -2.99 -11.39 16.25
CA LEU A 106 -4.08 -11.43 17.23
C LEU A 106 -4.41 -10.13 18.01
N GLY A 107 -5.64 -9.62 17.80
CA GLY A 107 -6.48 -9.22 18.94
C GLY A 107 -7.00 -7.78 18.99
N VAL A 108 -6.21 -6.73 18.77
CA VAL A 108 -6.60 -5.43 19.39
C VAL A 108 -6.57 -4.20 18.48
N ASN A 109 -5.86 -4.17 17.35
CA ASN A 109 -5.79 -2.92 16.58
C ASN A 109 -6.01 -3.14 15.08
N PRO A 110 -6.80 -2.27 14.40
CA PRO A 110 -6.88 -2.27 12.95
C PRO A 110 -5.47 -2.12 12.37
N ILE A 111 -5.25 -2.62 11.15
CA ILE A 111 -4.02 -2.33 10.40
C ILE A 111 -3.98 -0.81 10.19
N ILE A 112 -3.24 -0.11 11.06
CA ILE A 112 -2.98 1.31 10.91
C ILE A 112 -1.90 1.40 9.83
N MET A 113 -2.33 1.69 8.60
CA MET A 113 -1.42 2.12 7.55
C MET A 113 -0.58 3.29 8.10
N PRO A 114 0.73 3.35 7.81
CA PRO A 114 1.58 4.42 8.30
C PRO A 114 0.94 5.77 7.95
N GLN A 115 0.50 6.45 9.00
CA GLN A 115 0.11 7.85 8.95
C GLN A 115 1.42 8.62 8.97
N ASN A 116 1.65 9.46 7.96
CA ASN A 116 2.77 10.39 8.01
C ASN A 116 2.53 11.32 9.21
N SER A 117 3.18 11.04 10.34
CA SER A 117 3.39 12.03 11.37
C SER A 117 4.18 13.14 10.69
N LYS A 118 3.52 14.28 10.45
CA LYS A 118 4.15 15.50 9.99
C LYS A 118 5.37 15.72 10.88
N HIS A 119 6.56 15.41 10.38
CA HIS A 119 7.74 16.07 10.92
C HIS A 119 7.52 17.52 10.53
N SER A 120 7.17 18.33 11.52
CA SER A 120 7.36 19.76 11.46
C SER A 120 8.80 19.97 11.02
N LEU A 121 8.98 20.36 9.76
CA LEU A 121 10.18 21.05 9.33
C LEU A 121 10.34 22.21 10.30
N SER A 122 11.30 22.10 11.21
CA SER A 122 11.78 23.23 11.97
C SER A 122 12.30 24.22 10.93
N GLU A 123 11.59 25.33 10.76
CA GLU A 123 12.04 26.47 9.97
C GLU A 123 13.46 26.82 10.42
N GLY A 124 14.40 26.74 9.47
CA GLY A 124 15.74 27.24 9.67
C GLY A 124 15.65 28.73 9.94
N LYS A 125 15.96 29.14 11.17
CA LYS A 125 16.34 30.52 11.44
C LYS A 125 17.73 30.74 10.85
N SER A 126 17.78 31.25 9.63
CA SER A 126 18.94 32.02 9.18
C SER A 126 19.00 33.29 10.02
N THR A 127 19.95 33.36 10.94
CA THR A 127 20.43 34.63 11.47
C THR A 127 21.74 34.95 10.78
N ASP A 128 21.65 35.81 9.77
CA ASP A 128 22.78 36.60 9.29
C ASP A 128 23.30 37.43 10.47
N GLN A 129 24.54 37.17 10.89
CA GLN A 129 25.31 38.13 11.68
C GLN A 129 26.22 38.88 10.71
N ALA A 130 25.84 40.14 10.46
CA ALA A 130 26.71 41.14 9.88
C ALA A 130 27.92 41.36 10.81
N SER A 131 29.12 41.36 10.23
CA SER A 131 30.36 41.83 10.86
C SER A 131 30.57 43.31 10.58
#